data_AF-A4JGQ6-F1
#
_entry.id   AF-A4JGQ6-F1
#
_cell.length_a   1.000
_cell.length_b   1.000
_cell.length_c   1.000
_cell.angle_alpha   90.00
_cell.angle_beta   90.00
_cell.angle_gamma   90.00
#
_symmetry.space_group_name_H-M   'P 1'
#
loop_
_entity.id
_entity.type
_entity.pdbx_description
1 polymer ?
#
loop_
_entity_poly.entity_id
_entity_poly.type
_entity_poly.pdbx_seq_one_letter_code
_entity_poly.pdbx_strand_id
1 'polypeptide(L)'
;MSKRQPDAAGLLAFFWGRLDTNTASDEDLMYLSGAADEAANAAFKLSAHIADVAGLIDGDRGIDGKPQCGSLQDADQTALLYRISDEIEAIARMAHIGSESESILRFRLMEKLETSNSRRIRTAEQSSTLEEV
;
A
#
# COMPACT_ATOMS: atom_id res chain seq x y z
N MET A 1 9.30 -5.70 25.30
CA MET A 1 9.42 -5.81 23.84
C MET A 1 8.57 -7.00 23.41
N SER A 2 7.37 -6.76 22.87
CA SER A 2 6.54 -7.84 22.34
C SER A 2 7.32 -8.55 21.23
N LYS A 3 7.42 -9.88 21.28
CA LYS A 3 8.01 -10.66 20.20
C LYS A 3 7.18 -10.38 18.96
N ARG A 4 7.73 -9.63 18.01
CA ARG A 4 7.10 -9.36 16.71
C ARG A 4 6.78 -10.72 16.08
N GLN A 5 5.52 -11.16 16.17
CA GLN A 5 5.08 -12.30 15.38
C GLN A 5 5.13 -11.87 13.92
N PRO A 6 5.53 -12.76 12.99
CA PRO A 6 5.51 -12.46 11.58
C PRO A 6 4.06 -12.47 11.10
N ASP A 7 3.34 -11.38 11.33
CA ASP A 7 2.07 -11.07 10.69
C ASP A 7 2.30 -10.42 9.31
N ALA A 8 1.24 -10.28 8.53
CA ALA A 8 1.32 -9.75 7.17
C ALA A 8 1.95 -8.35 7.14
N ALA A 9 1.52 -7.45 8.04
CA ALA A 9 2.04 -6.10 8.15
C ALA A 9 3.54 -6.07 8.49
N GLY A 10 3.97 -6.90 9.43
CA GLY A 10 5.34 -7.06 9.86
C GLY A 10 6.23 -7.62 8.76
N LEU A 11 5.74 -8.58 7.97
CA LEU A 11 6.45 -9.10 6.80
C LEU A 11 6.61 -8.03 5.72
N LEU A 12 5.54 -7.31 5.38
CA LEU A 12 5.60 -6.20 4.42
C LEU A 12 6.60 -5.13 4.85
N ALA A 13 6.56 -4.73 6.13
CA ALA A 13 7.50 -3.76 6.69
C ALA A 13 8.95 -4.29 6.67
N PHE A 14 9.15 -5.58 6.94
CA PHE A 14 10.46 -6.21 6.93
C PHE A 14 11.06 -6.26 5.52
N PHE A 15 10.30 -6.69 4.52
CA PHE A 15 10.79 -6.76 3.14
C PHE A 15 11.05 -5.37 2.57
N TRP A 16 10.12 -4.44 2.77
CA TRP A 16 10.29 -3.05 2.33
C TRP A 16 11.54 -2.41 2.97
N GLY A 17 11.73 -2.57 4.28
CA GLY A 17 12.88 -2.01 4.98
C GLY A 17 14.25 -2.59 4.57
N ARG A 18 14.29 -3.65 3.77
CA ARG A 18 15.53 -4.25 3.24
C ARG A 18 15.68 -4.08 1.73
N LEU A 19 14.63 -3.63 1.05
CA LEU A 19 14.71 -3.30 -0.36
C LEU A 19 15.49 -1.98 -0.50
N ASP A 20 16.59 -2.02 -1.25
CA ASP A 20 17.28 -0.80 -1.64
C ASP A 20 16.55 -0.18 -2.84
N THR A 21 15.64 0.75 -2.54
CA THR A 21 14.79 1.41 -3.53
C THR A 21 15.58 2.28 -4.51
N ASN A 22 16.81 2.67 -4.18
CA ASN A 22 17.67 3.43 -5.09
C ASN A 22 18.26 2.55 -6.20
N THR A 23 18.48 1.27 -5.92
CA THR A 23 19.08 0.32 -6.86
C THR A 23 18.09 -0.67 -7.46
N ALA A 24 16.88 -0.77 -6.89
CA ALA A 24 15.78 -1.55 -7.44
C ALA A 24 15.50 -1.19 -8.91
N SER A 25 15.15 -2.19 -9.72
CA SER A 25 14.84 -1.97 -11.14
C SER A 25 13.53 -1.20 -11.31
N ASP A 26 13.35 -0.51 -12.44
CA ASP A 26 12.07 0.15 -12.76
C ASP A 26 10.92 -0.88 -12.87
N GLU A 27 11.21 -2.11 -13.28
CA GLU A 27 10.23 -3.21 -13.33
C GLU A 27 9.76 -3.62 -11.94
N ASP A 28 10.68 -3.81 -10.99
CA ASP A 28 10.34 -4.15 -9.61
C ASP A 28 9.54 -3.03 -8.94
N LEU A 29 9.93 -1.76 -9.16
CA LEU A 29 9.20 -0.61 -8.63
C LEU A 29 7.81 -0.49 -9.25
N MET A 30 7.64 -0.84 -10.53
CA MET A 30 6.34 -0.83 -11.20
C MET A 30 5.44 -1.98 -10.74
N TYR A 31 6.02 -3.13 -10.44
CA TYR A 31 5.30 -4.21 -9.78
C TYR A 31 4.83 -3.77 -8.38
N LEU A 32 5.72 -3.15 -7.60
CA LEU A 32 5.41 -2.70 -6.24
C LEU A 32 4.44 -1.52 -6.21
N SER A 33 4.42 -0.64 -7.22
CA SER A 33 3.45 0.46 -7.28
C SER A 33 2.01 -0.04 -7.37
N GLY A 34 1.78 -1.20 -8.00
CA GLY A 34 0.50 -1.89 -8.03
C GLY A 34 -0.04 -2.30 -6.64
N ALA A 35 0.80 -2.31 -5.60
CA ALA A 35 0.35 -2.58 -4.23
C ALA A 35 -0.65 -1.52 -3.72
N ALA A 36 -0.63 -0.30 -4.24
CA ALA A 36 -1.60 0.73 -3.86
C ALA A 36 -3.03 0.38 -4.35
N ASP A 37 -3.14 -0.18 -5.56
CA ASP A 37 -4.43 -0.61 -6.11
C ASP A 37 -4.98 -1.82 -5.34
N GLU A 38 -4.12 -2.78 -5.01
CA GLU A 38 -4.53 -3.92 -4.18
C GLU A 38 -4.89 -3.48 -2.76
N ALA A 39 -4.21 -2.47 -2.20
CA ALA A 39 -4.58 -1.90 -0.91
C ALA A 39 -5.98 -1.28 -0.92
N ALA A 40 -6.33 -0.55 -2.00
CA ALA A 40 -7.67 0.00 -2.16
C ALA A 40 -8.72 -1.12 -2.27
N ASN A 41 -8.46 -2.15 -3.08
CA ASN A 41 -9.32 -3.32 -3.22
C ASN A 41 -9.54 -4.05 -1.88
N ALA A 42 -8.47 -4.29 -1.13
CA ALA A 42 -8.53 -4.91 0.18
C ALA A 42 -9.32 -4.05 1.19
N ALA A 43 -9.14 -2.73 1.17
CA ALA A 43 -9.92 -1.82 2.02
C ALA A 43 -11.43 -1.89 1.72
N PHE A 44 -11.82 -1.95 0.44
CA PHE A 44 -13.24 -2.11 0.08
C PHE A 44 -13.82 -3.44 0.57
N LYS A 45 -13.08 -4.54 0.42
CA LYS A 45 -13.49 -5.86 0.91
C LYS A 45 -13.63 -5.88 2.43
N LEU A 46 -12.64 -5.33 3.14
CA LEU A 46 -12.67 -5.22 4.60
C LEU A 46 -13.88 -4.38 5.06
N SER A 47 -14.17 -3.27 4.39
CA SER A 47 -15.35 -2.45 4.70
C SER A 47 -16.65 -3.25 4.55
N ALA A 48 -16.79 -4.06 3.50
CA ALA A 48 -17.96 -4.91 3.31
C ALA A 48 -18.08 -5.96 4.42
N HIS A 49 -16.98 -6.65 4.75
CA HIS A 49 -16.96 -7.64 5.82
C HIS A 49 -17.32 -7.03 7.19
N ILE A 50 -16.79 -5.84 7.50
CA ILE A 50 -17.11 -5.13 8.75
C ILE A 50 -18.62 -4.80 8.80
N ALA A 51 -19.20 -4.34 7.69
CA ALA A 51 -20.63 -4.03 7.63
C ALA A 51 -21.50 -5.27 7.85
N ASP A 52 -21.16 -6.40 7.20
CA ASP A 52 -21.88 -7.66 7.36
C ASP A 52 -21.82 -8.17 8.80
N VAL A 53 -20.64 -8.14 9.42
CA VAL A 53 -20.47 -8.57 10.81
C VAL A 53 -21.18 -7.62 11.78
N ALA A 54 -21.16 -6.31 11.52
CA ALA A 54 -21.92 -5.35 12.32
C ALA A 54 -23.43 -5.65 12.28
N GLY A 55 -23.97 -6.01 11.11
CA GLY A 55 -25.37 -6.45 10.97
C GLY A 55 -25.68 -7.71 11.78
N LEU A 56 -24.76 -8.68 11.81
CA LEU A 56 -24.91 -9.88 12.63
C LEU A 56 -24.86 -9.58 14.13
N ILE A 57 -23.95 -8.70 14.56
CA ILE A 57 -23.86 -8.26 15.96
C ILE A 57 -25.15 -7.54 16.39
N ASP A 58 -25.67 -6.64 15.54
CA ASP A 58 -26.92 -5.93 15.80
C ASP A 58 -28.10 -6.90 15.91
N GLY A 59 -28.18 -7.89 15.01
CA GLY A 59 -29.16 -8.97 15.07
C GLY A 59 -29.05 -9.84 16.33
N ASP A 60 -27.84 -10.20 16.76
CA ASP A 60 -27.62 -11.05 17.95
C ASP A 60 -27.96 -10.33 19.26
N ARG A 61 -27.90 -8.99 19.33
CA ARG A 61 -28.25 -8.23 20.54
C ARG A 61 -29.71 -8.41 20.98
N GLY A 62 -30.62 -8.73 20.04
CA GLY A 62 -32.03 -8.99 20.32
C GLY A 62 -32.80 -7.76 20.85
N ILE A 63 -34.10 -7.93 21.11
CA ILE A 63 -34.94 -6.88 21.71
C ILE A 63 -34.58 -6.73 23.20
N ASP A 64 -34.45 -5.48 23.67
CA ASP A 64 -34.10 -5.13 25.05
C ASP A 64 -32.73 -5.66 25.54
N GLY A 65 -31.78 -5.91 24.62
CA GLY A 65 -30.43 -6.39 24.97
C GLY A 65 -30.40 -7.83 25.47
N LYS A 66 -31.40 -8.63 25.09
CA LYS A 66 -31.48 -10.07 25.42
C LYS A 66 -31.10 -10.89 24.19
N PRO A 67 -29.83 -11.31 24.07
CA PRO A 67 -29.38 -12.07 22.91
C PRO A 67 -30.02 -13.45 22.84
N GLN A 68 -30.31 -13.92 21.64
CA GLN A 68 -30.86 -15.26 21.41
C GLN A 68 -29.76 -16.34 21.35
N CYS A 69 -28.56 -16.00 20.86
CA CYS A 69 -27.43 -16.94 20.76
C CYS A 69 -26.24 -16.49 21.61
N GLY A 70 -25.91 -15.19 21.61
CA GLY A 70 -24.84 -14.61 22.43
C GLY A 70 -23.42 -14.93 21.93
N SER A 71 -23.29 -15.48 20.72
CA SER A 71 -22.03 -15.94 20.11
C SER A 71 -21.16 -14.82 19.53
N LEU A 72 -21.61 -13.56 19.62
CA LEU A 72 -20.89 -12.39 19.13
C LEU A 72 -20.82 -11.29 20.19
N GLN A 73 -20.66 -11.66 21.47
CA GLN A 73 -20.57 -10.71 22.58
C GLN A 73 -19.17 -10.67 23.20
N ASP A 74 -18.85 -9.54 23.84
CA ASP A 74 -17.67 -9.30 24.67
C ASP A 74 -16.32 -9.75 24.05
N ALA A 75 -15.84 -10.95 24.41
CA ALA A 75 -14.55 -11.47 24.01
C ALA A 75 -14.44 -11.68 22.49
N ASP A 76 -15.53 -12.08 21.84
CA ASP A 76 -15.56 -12.33 20.39
C ASP A 76 -15.50 -11.01 19.60
N GLN A 77 -16.19 -9.97 20.09
CA GLN A 77 -16.09 -8.62 19.51
C GLN A 77 -14.68 -8.05 19.70
N THR A 78 -14.08 -8.27 20.86
CA THR A 78 -12.72 -7.81 21.15
C THR A 78 -11.71 -8.51 20.22
N ALA A 79 -11.82 -9.83 20.05
CA ALA A 79 -10.97 -10.58 19.13
C ALA A 79 -11.15 -10.15 17.66
N LEU A 80 -12.38 -9.84 17.26
CA LEU A 80 -12.68 -9.31 15.93
C LEU A 80 -12.02 -7.93 15.71
N LEU A 81 -12.08 -7.03 16.69
CA LEU A 81 -11.44 -5.72 16.61
C LEU A 81 -9.92 -5.83 16.45
N TYR A 82 -9.28 -6.78 17.15
CA TYR A 82 -7.85 -7.05 16.93
C TYR A 82 -7.56 -7.51 15.50
N ARG A 83 -8.36 -8.44 14.95
CA ARG A 83 -8.19 -8.90 13.56
C ARG A 83 -8.38 -7.77 12.55
N ILE A 84 -9.40 -6.92 12.74
CA ILE A 84 -9.62 -5.74 11.91
C ILE A 84 -8.42 -4.80 11.98
N SER A 85 -7.87 -4.57 13.17
CA SER A 85 -6.67 -3.75 13.35
C SER A 85 -5.48 -4.30 12.58
N ASP A 86 -5.23 -5.61 12.67
CA ASP A 86 -4.11 -6.27 11.98
C ASP A 86 -4.27 -6.16 10.44
N GLU A 87 -5.50 -6.30 9.94
CA GLU A 87 -5.80 -6.20 8.51
C GLU A 87 -5.67 -4.75 8.00
N ILE A 88 -6.11 -3.76 8.79
CA ILE A 88 -5.88 -2.33 8.52
C ILE A 88 -4.38 -2.04 8.46
N GLU A 89 -3.57 -2.59 9.38
CA GLU A 89 -2.12 -2.36 9.33
C GLU A 89 -1.50 -2.93 8.06
N ALA A 90 -1.89 -4.14 7.64
CA ALA A 90 -1.42 -4.74 6.39
C ALA A 90 -1.79 -3.89 5.17
N ILE A 91 -3.03 -3.42 5.10
CA ILE A 91 -3.51 -2.51 4.03
C ILE A 91 -2.69 -1.22 4.00
N ALA A 92 -2.46 -0.60 5.15
CA ALA A 92 -1.66 0.61 5.24
C ALA A 92 -0.21 0.41 4.75
N ARG A 93 0.38 -0.76 5.05
CA ARG A 93 1.72 -1.11 4.54
C ARG A 93 1.74 -1.26 3.03
N MET A 94 0.75 -1.94 2.44
CA MET A 94 0.64 -2.06 0.99
C MET A 94 0.48 -0.69 0.31
N ALA A 95 -0.40 0.17 0.84
CA ALA A 95 -0.60 1.51 0.32
C ALA A 95 0.68 2.35 0.37
N HIS A 96 1.43 2.27 1.47
CA HIS A 96 2.72 2.95 1.62
C HIS A 96 3.74 2.46 0.59
N ILE A 97 3.93 1.13 0.47
CA ILE A 97 4.86 0.53 -0.50
C ILE A 97 4.52 0.98 -1.93
N GLY A 98 3.24 0.92 -2.29
CA GLY A 98 2.78 1.31 -3.62
C GLY A 98 3.04 2.79 -3.91
N SER A 99 2.68 3.66 -2.97
CA SER A 99 2.88 5.10 -3.10
C SER A 99 4.35 5.49 -3.21
N GLU A 100 5.23 4.91 -2.37
CA GLU A 100 6.66 5.20 -2.41
C GLU A 100 7.29 4.72 -3.72
N SER A 101 6.93 3.51 -4.17
CA SER A 101 7.44 2.94 -5.43
C SER A 101 7.04 3.79 -6.64
N GLU A 102 5.78 4.22 -6.69
CA GLU A 102 5.27 5.15 -7.70
C GLU A 102 6.00 6.51 -7.67
N SER A 103 6.25 7.05 -6.47
CA SER A 103 6.98 8.30 -6.29
C SER A 103 8.41 8.22 -6.86
N ILE A 104 9.12 7.13 -6.58
CA ILE A 104 10.48 6.89 -7.09
C ILE A 104 10.47 6.76 -8.62
N LEU A 105 9.51 6.01 -9.19
CA LEU A 105 9.38 5.89 -10.64
C LEU A 105 9.17 7.24 -11.32
N ARG A 106 8.30 8.08 -10.75
CA ARG A 106 8.06 9.44 -11.27
C ARG A 106 9.32 10.30 -11.19
N PHE A 107 10.06 10.22 -10.08
CA PHE A 107 11.32 10.92 -9.93
C PHE A 107 12.34 10.50 -11.01
N ARG A 108 12.55 9.20 -11.20
CA ARG A 108 13.46 8.67 -12.24
C ARG A 108 13.03 9.06 -13.65
N LEU A 109 11.73 9.07 -13.93
CA LEU A 109 11.21 9.48 -15.22
C LEU A 109 11.50 10.95 -15.49
N MET A 110 11.34 11.83 -14.49
CA MET A 110 11.68 13.24 -14.60
C MET A 110 13.18 13.44 -14.85
N GLU A 111 14.05 12.74 -14.12
CA GLU A 111 15.51 12.81 -14.32
C GLU A 111 15.93 12.36 -15.74
N LYS A 112 15.34 11.27 -16.24
CA LYS A 112 15.55 10.80 -17.62
C LYS A 112 15.08 11.81 -18.66
N LEU A 113 13.99 12.52 -18.39
CA LEU A 113 13.46 13.56 -19.28
C LEU A 113 14.38 14.79 -19.30
N GLU A 114 14.85 15.25 -18.14
CA GLU A 114 15.78 16.37 -18.01
C GLU A 114 17.12 16.11 -18.70
N THR A 115 17.68 14.90 -18.51
CA THR A 115 18.92 14.48 -19.17
C THR A 115 18.75 14.34 -20.69
N SER A 116 17.61 13.83 -21.15
CA SER A 116 17.27 13.77 -22.58
C SER A 116 17.15 15.15 -23.21
N ASN A 117 16.45 16.07 -22.54
CA ASN A 117 16.32 17.47 -22.98
C ASN A 117 17.67 18.17 -23.02
N SER A 118 18.50 18.00 -21.99
CA SER A 118 19.85 18.55 -21.93
C SER A 118 20.74 18.03 -23.06
N ARG A 119 20.64 16.74 -23.40
CA ARG A 119 21.38 16.14 -24.53
C ARG A 119 20.93 16.73 -25.86
N ARG A 120 19.62 16.88 -26.09
CA ARG A 120 19.07 17.47 -27.32
C ARG A 120 19.54 18.91 -27.52
N ILE A 121 19.52 19.72 -26.46
CA ILE A 121 20.00 21.12 -26.51
C ILE A 121 21.49 21.16 -26.91
N ARG A 122 22.33 20.33 -26.27
CA ARG A 122 23.77 20.26 -26.61
C ARG A 122 24.03 19.81 -28.05
N THR A 123 23.27 18.83 -28.55
CA THR A 123 23.42 18.39 -29.95
C THR A 123 23.00 19.46 -30.95
N ALA A 124 21.95 20.24 -30.64
CA ALA A 124 21.52 21.35 -31.47
C ALA A 124 22.58 22.49 -31.51
N GLU A 125 23.18 22.83 -30.37
CA GLU A 125 24.28 23.80 -30.29
C GLU A 125 25.49 23.35 -31.11
N GLN A 126 25.90 22.08 -31.00
CA GLN A 126 27.03 21.54 -31.77
C GLN A 126 26.77 21.53 -33.28
N SER A 127 25.54 21.24 -33.71
CA SER A 127 25.15 21.26 -35.12
C SER A 127 25.16 22.69 -35.70
N SER A 128 24.71 23.69 -34.93
CA SER A 128 24.72 25.09 -35.36
C SER A 128 26.14 25.64 -35.52
N THR A 129 27.09 25.22 -34.68
CA THR A 129 28.50 25.63 -34.82
C THR A 129 29.24 24.98 -35.99
N LEU A 130 28.70 23.92 -36.59
CA LEU A 130 29.30 23.24 -37.74
C LEU A 130 28.84 23.80 -39.10
N GLU A 131 27.78 24.61 -39.13
CA GLU A 131 27.26 25.25 -40.36
C GLU A 131 27.86 26.66 -40.62
N GLU A 132 28.65 27.23 -39.70
CA GLU A 132 29.23 28.59 -39.82
C GLU A 132 30.63 28.67 -40.51
N VAL A 133 31.03 27.69 -41.34
CA VAL A 133 32.35 27.71 -42.06
C VAL A 133 32.19 27.76 -43.57
#